data_AF-A0A7Y5H3C2-F1
#
_entry.id   AF-A0A7Y5H3C2-F1
#
_cell.length_a   1.000
_cell.length_b   1.000
_cell.length_c   1.000
_cell.angle_alpha   90.00
_cell.angle_beta   90.00
_cell.angle_gamma   90.00
#
_symmetry.space_group_name_H-M   'P 1'
#
loop_
_entity.id
_entity.type
_entity.pdbx_description
1 polymer ?
#
loop_
_entity_poly.entity_id
_entity_poly.type
_entity_poly.pdbx_seq_one_letter_code
_entity_poly.pdbx_strand_id
1 'polypeptide(L)'
;MNHLSDAMMQAYLDGTAGITKQNMETHLSVCEECRESMAIYRMMHHTIRQEEFILPAHFADIVAEKVGLVSADESETSVLREWWWLLPVVVAGIGISAYYLPSTMTGAPVERVLQENIRQTQTYFTIAEQMGGWIGSNFQYLIFGLFLVLLFDMIERKFLRLRVQH
;
A
#
# COMPACT_ATOMS: atom_id res chain seq x y z
N MET A 1 62.04 4.99 -7.44
CA MET A 1 60.86 5.03 -6.55
C MET A 1 59.67 4.57 -7.38
N ASN A 2 58.75 3.79 -6.82
CA ASN A 2 57.55 3.38 -7.57
C ASN A 2 56.54 4.54 -7.57
N HIS A 3 56.09 4.95 -8.76
CA HIS A 3 55.08 6.00 -8.92
C HIS A 3 53.69 5.52 -8.54
N LEU A 4 52.81 6.47 -8.22
CA LEU A 4 51.39 6.21 -8.04
C LEU A 4 50.75 5.82 -9.37
N SER A 5 49.86 4.84 -9.35
CA SER A 5 49.03 4.54 -10.51
C SER A 5 47.86 5.52 -10.61
N ASP A 6 47.32 5.67 -11.82
CA ASP A 6 46.18 6.55 -12.09
C ASP A 6 44.97 6.21 -11.22
N ALA A 7 44.70 4.91 -11.03
CA ALA A 7 43.63 4.44 -10.16
C ALA A 7 43.81 4.92 -8.70
N MET A 8 45.05 4.97 -8.21
CA MET A 8 45.35 5.46 -6.86
C MET A 8 45.18 6.99 -6.76
N MET A 9 45.61 7.73 -7.77
CA MET A 9 45.44 9.19 -7.82
C MET A 9 43.96 9.59 -7.88
N GLN A 10 43.16 8.88 -8.68
CA GLN A 10 41.73 9.09 -8.80
C GLN A 10 40.99 8.71 -7.50
N ALA A 11 41.30 7.54 -6.92
CA ALA A 11 40.71 7.12 -5.65
C ALA A 11 40.91 8.14 -4.52
N TYR A 12 42.07 8.80 -4.49
CA TYR A 12 42.37 9.88 -3.54
C TYR A 12 41.50 11.13 -3.76
N LEU A 13 41.26 11.52 -5.01
CA LEU A 13 40.41 12.68 -5.35
C LEU A 13 38.94 12.41 -5.05
N ASP A 14 38.48 11.19 -5.31
CA ASP A 14 37.10 10.75 -5.06
C ASP A 14 36.83 10.49 -3.55
N GLY A 15 37.86 10.55 -2.70
CA GLY A 15 37.75 10.31 -1.27
C GLY A 15 37.39 8.86 -0.91
N THR A 16 37.65 7.91 -1.81
CA THR A 16 37.32 6.50 -1.61
C THR A 16 38.30 5.81 -0.64
N ALA A 17 37.81 4.84 0.13
CA ALA A 17 38.46 4.28 1.32
C ALA A 17 39.69 3.37 1.07
N GLY A 18 40.32 3.44 -0.11
CA GLY A 18 41.43 2.55 -0.49
C GLY A 18 42.82 3.00 -0.04
N ILE A 19 43.04 4.30 0.21
CA ILE A 19 44.36 4.87 0.51
C ILE A 19 44.28 5.81 1.70
N THR A 20 45.13 5.60 2.71
CA THR A 20 45.26 6.55 3.81
C THR A 20 45.83 7.86 3.30
N LYS A 21 45.06 8.95 3.47
CA LYS A 21 45.40 10.32 3.06
C LYS A 21 46.85 10.70 3.37
N GLN A 22 47.32 10.34 4.57
CA GLN A 22 48.66 10.61 5.05
C GLN A 22 49.77 9.96 4.20
N ASN A 23 49.57 8.73 3.72
CA ASN A 23 50.55 8.05 2.87
C ASN A 23 50.65 8.72 1.50
N MET A 24 49.51 9.18 0.98
CA MET A 24 49.47 9.89 -0.29
C MET A 24 50.16 11.26 -0.21
N GLU A 25 49.86 12.04 0.83
CA GLU A 25 50.51 13.34 1.06
C GLU A 25 52.03 13.18 1.28
N THR A 26 52.45 12.11 1.96
CA THR A 26 53.87 11.80 2.14
C THR A 26 54.54 11.44 0.82
N HIS A 27 53.88 10.70 -0.07
CA HIS A 27 54.43 10.39 -1.39
C HIS A 27 54.53 11.64 -2.27
N LEU A 28 53.48 12.46 -2.31
CA LEU A 28 53.41 13.69 -3.12
C LEU A 28 54.38 14.78 -2.65
N SER A 29 54.85 14.73 -1.39
CA SER A 29 55.88 15.66 -0.91
C SER A 29 57.28 15.32 -1.40
N VAL A 30 57.52 14.04 -1.73
CA VAL A 30 58.84 13.53 -2.13
C VAL A 30 58.94 13.29 -3.65
N CYS A 31 57.84 12.92 -4.31
CA CYS A 31 57.82 12.63 -5.75
C CYS A 31 57.25 13.81 -6.55
N GLU A 32 58.13 14.54 -7.24
CA GLU A 32 57.76 15.70 -8.06
C GLU A 32 56.86 15.33 -9.26
N GLU A 33 57.17 14.24 -9.96
CA GLU A 33 56.39 13.78 -11.12
C GLU A 33 54.94 13.44 -10.74
N CYS A 34 54.74 12.71 -9.64
CA CYS A 34 53.39 12.43 -9.15
C CYS A 34 52.65 13.68 -8.68
N ARG A 35 53.38 14.70 -8.19
CA ARG A 35 52.80 15.98 -7.79
C ARG A 35 52.31 16.79 -8.99
N GLU A 36 53.08 16.82 -10.07
CA GLU A 36 52.67 17.46 -11.33
C GLU A 36 51.45 16.77 -11.94
N SER A 37 51.46 15.44 -12.04
CA SER A 37 50.30 14.67 -12.51
C SER A 37 49.06 14.93 -11.65
N MET A 38 49.20 14.92 -10.32
CA MET A 38 48.10 15.22 -9.39
C MET A 38 47.55 16.65 -9.57
N ALA A 39 48.38 17.63 -9.95
CA ALA A 39 47.90 18.98 -10.26
C ALA A 39 46.98 19.00 -11.49
N ILE A 40 47.32 18.23 -12.53
CA ILE A 40 46.48 18.08 -13.73
C ILE A 40 45.13 17.43 -13.38
N TYR A 41 45.15 16.34 -12.62
CA TYR A 41 43.91 15.67 -12.19
C TYR A 41 43.02 16.60 -11.34
N ARG A 42 43.60 17.39 -10.42
CA ARG A 42 42.85 18.39 -9.63
C ARG A 42 42.22 19.46 -10.51
N MET A 43 42.94 19.93 -11.52
CA MET A 43 42.42 20.89 -12.50
C MET A 43 41.24 20.29 -13.27
N MET A 44 41.38 19.08 -13.81
CA MET A 44 40.29 18.40 -14.53
C MET A 44 39.06 18.21 -13.64
N HIS A 45 39.24 17.72 -12.41
CA HIS A 45 38.15 17.53 -11.47
C HIS A 45 37.47 18.85 -11.11
N HIS A 46 38.22 19.96 -11.01
CA HIS A 46 37.66 21.28 -10.79
C HIS A 46 36.82 21.76 -11.97
N THR A 47 37.32 21.60 -13.20
CA THR A 47 36.60 21.98 -14.42
C THR A 47 35.30 21.20 -14.58
N ILE A 48 35.34 19.87 -14.40
CA ILE A 48 34.14 19.02 -14.48
C ILE A 48 33.10 19.41 -13.43
N ARG A 49 33.54 19.81 -12.23
CA ARG A 49 32.62 20.23 -11.15
C ARG A 49 31.96 21.58 -11.40
N GLN A 50 32.56 22.43 -12.25
CA GLN A 50 32.02 23.72 -12.63
C GLN A 50 31.06 23.65 -13.82
N GLU A 51 31.13 22.59 -14.62
CA GLU A 51 30.14 22.35 -15.66
C GLU A 51 28.80 21.99 -15.01
N GLU A 52 27.83 22.88 -15.15
CA GLU A 52 26.44 22.57 -14.87
C GLU A 52 25.98 21.53 -15.88
N PHE A 53 25.99 20.26 -15.48
CA PHE A 53 25.37 19.20 -16.26
C PHE A 53 23.87 19.47 -16.32
N ILE A 54 23.40 19.95 -17.47
CA ILE A 54 21.97 20.06 -17.76
C ILE A 54 21.43 18.63 -17.89
N LEU A 55 20.89 18.14 -16.79
CA LEU A 55 20.23 16.84 -16.75
C LEU A 55 18.92 16.94 -17.55
N PRO A 56 18.60 15.94 -18.38
CA PRO A 56 17.31 15.88 -19.06
C PRO A 56 16.15 15.96 -18.04
N ALA A 57 15.05 16.57 -18.46
CA ALA A 57 13.81 16.46 -17.69
C ALA A 57 13.51 14.97 -17.42
N HIS A 58 13.05 14.65 -16.21
CA HIS A 58 12.78 13.27 -15.74
C HIS A 58 14.01 12.37 -15.56
N PHE A 59 15.25 12.88 -15.55
CA PHE A 59 16.43 12.06 -15.28
C PHE A 59 16.34 11.35 -13.92
N ALA A 60 15.87 12.04 -12.88
CA ALA A 60 15.68 11.45 -11.56
C ALA A 60 14.68 10.29 -11.58
N ASP A 61 13.58 10.42 -12.32
CA ASP A 61 12.55 9.38 -12.46
C ASP A 61 13.11 8.15 -13.19
N ILE A 62 13.85 8.36 -14.27
CA ILE A 62 14.49 7.29 -15.06
C ILE A 62 15.54 6.55 -14.22
N VAL A 63 16.32 7.27 -13.42
CA VAL A 63 17.30 6.66 -12.52
C VAL A 63 16.58 5.90 -11.42
N ALA A 64 15.58 6.49 -10.77
CA ALA A 64 14.81 5.86 -9.70
C ALA A 64 14.13 4.55 -10.12
N GLU A 65 13.63 4.49 -11.37
CA GLU A 65 13.11 3.27 -11.99
C GLU A 65 14.23 2.21 -12.15
N LYS A 66 15.40 2.59 -12.67
CA LYS A 66 16.52 1.67 -12.90
C LYS A 66 17.17 1.12 -11.63
N VAL A 67 17.26 1.91 -10.56
CA VAL A 67 17.76 1.43 -9.26
C VAL A 67 16.69 0.69 -8.45
N GLY A 68 15.48 0.50 -8.99
CA GLY A 68 14.40 -0.22 -8.31
C GLY A 68 13.93 0.48 -7.02
N LEU A 69 14.21 1.78 -6.89
CA LEU A 69 13.71 2.62 -5.80
C LEU A 69 12.26 3.01 -6.02
N VAL A 70 11.81 3.02 -7.28
CA VAL A 70 10.40 2.93 -7.61
C VAL A 70 10.07 1.45 -7.56
N SER A 71 9.72 0.95 -6.37
CA SER A 71 8.95 -0.29 -6.24
C SER A 71 7.81 -0.17 -7.25
N ALA A 72 7.83 -1.03 -8.27
CA ALA A 72 6.77 -1.12 -9.26
C ALA A 72 5.44 -0.99 -8.52
N ASP A 73 4.71 0.05 -8.91
CA ASP A 73 3.50 0.50 -8.27
C ASP A 73 2.57 -0.69 -7.96
N GLU A 74 2.57 -1.16 -6.71
CA GLU A 74 1.62 -2.15 -6.21
C GLU A 74 0.19 -1.56 -6.15
N SER A 75 -0.04 -0.35 -6.69
CA SER A 75 -1.33 0.33 -6.60
C SER A 75 -2.43 -0.34 -7.41
N GLU A 76 -2.16 -0.96 -8.56
CA GLU A 76 -3.25 -1.49 -9.40
C GLU A 76 -3.77 -2.87 -8.97
N THR A 77 -2.91 -3.75 -8.44
CA THR A 77 -3.36 -5.09 -7.99
C THR A 77 -3.90 -5.09 -6.56
N SER A 78 -3.58 -4.09 -5.74
CA SER A 78 -4.04 -4.03 -4.36
C SER A 78 -5.52 -3.70 -4.23
N VAL A 79 -6.08 -2.88 -5.13
CA VAL A 79 -7.50 -2.49 -5.08
C VAL A 79 -8.40 -3.69 -5.40
N LEU A 80 -8.15 -4.43 -6.49
CA LEU A 80 -8.93 -5.64 -6.82
C LEU A 80 -8.85 -6.71 -5.71
N ARG A 81 -7.69 -6.84 -5.05
CA ARG A 81 -7.51 -7.72 -3.90
C ARG A 81 -8.26 -7.23 -2.65
N GLU A 82 -8.27 -5.91 -2.41
CA GLU A 82 -9.04 -5.28 -1.33
C GLU A 82 -10.56 -5.31 -1.56
N TRP A 83 -11.07 -5.56 -2.77
CA TRP A 83 -12.52 -5.70 -2.99
C TRP A 83 -13.02 -7.14 -2.96
N TRP A 84 -12.14 -8.15 -3.12
CA TRP A 84 -12.54 -9.57 -3.11
C TRP A 84 -13.23 -9.96 -1.79
N TRP A 85 -12.76 -9.48 -0.63
CA TRP A 85 -13.35 -9.84 0.66
C TRP A 85 -14.79 -9.32 0.86
N LEU A 86 -15.26 -8.37 0.03
CA LEU A 86 -16.64 -7.88 0.06
C LEU A 86 -17.62 -8.83 -0.66
N LEU A 87 -17.12 -9.68 -1.56
CA LEU A 87 -17.94 -10.58 -2.38
C LEU A 87 -18.82 -11.55 -1.54
N PRO A 88 -18.32 -12.20 -0.47
CA PRO A 88 -19.14 -13.04 0.40
C PRO A 88 -20.25 -12.27 1.12
N VAL A 89 -19.99 -11.02 1.52
CA VAL A 89 -20.96 -10.15 2.19
C VAL A 89 -22.12 -9.82 1.26
N VAL A 90 -21.81 -9.50 -0.01
CA VAL A 90 -22.81 -9.23 -1.04
C VAL A 90 -23.64 -10.48 -1.34
N VAL A 91 -23.01 -11.65 -1.51
CA VAL A 91 -23.71 -12.92 -1.76
C VAL A 91 -24.63 -13.29 -0.60
N ALA A 92 -24.15 -13.17 0.64
CA ALA A 92 -24.96 -13.43 1.83
C ALA A 92 -26.14 -12.46 1.94
N GLY A 93 -25.91 -11.16 1.68
CA GLY A 93 -26.96 -10.15 1.69
C GLY A 93 -28.06 -10.43 0.66
N ILE A 94 -27.68 -10.82 -0.56
CA ILE A 94 -28.64 -11.22 -1.61
C ILE A 94 -29.39 -12.49 -1.20
N GLY A 95 -28.70 -13.50 -0.67
CA GLY A 95 -29.32 -14.76 -0.23
C GLY A 95 -30.32 -14.57 0.91
N ILE A 96 -29.99 -13.74 1.90
CA ILE A 96 -30.89 -13.35 2.98
C ILE A 96 -32.09 -12.58 2.42
N SER A 97 -31.86 -11.61 1.55
CA SER A 97 -32.94 -10.83 0.92
C SER A 97 -33.87 -11.73 0.11
N ALA A 98 -33.34 -12.68 -0.66
CA ALA A 98 -34.12 -13.67 -1.41
C ALA A 98 -34.89 -14.64 -0.50
N TYR A 99 -34.34 -14.99 0.66
CA TYR A 99 -34.98 -15.88 1.62
C TYR A 99 -36.16 -15.21 2.35
N TYR A 100 -36.01 -13.93 2.71
CA TYR A 100 -37.05 -13.15 3.40
C TYR A 100 -37.99 -12.42 2.47
N LEU A 101 -37.73 -12.40 1.16
CA LEU A 101 -38.71 -11.98 0.17
C LEU A 101 -39.91 -12.93 0.27
N PRO A 102 -41.09 -12.44 0.69
CA PRO A 102 -42.24 -13.30 0.92
C PRO A 102 -42.58 -14.06 -0.36
N SER A 103 -42.57 -15.39 -0.30
CA SER A 103 -43.06 -16.28 -1.36
C SER A 103 -44.54 -16.01 -1.72
N THR A 104 -45.22 -15.14 -0.99
CA THR A 104 -46.59 -14.69 -1.22
C THR A 104 -46.76 -13.83 -2.48
N MET A 105 -45.69 -13.30 -3.09
CA MET A 105 -45.80 -12.61 -4.40
C MET A 105 -45.64 -13.53 -5.61
N THR A 106 -45.23 -14.79 -5.43
CA THR A 106 -45.11 -15.77 -6.51
C THR A 106 -46.04 -16.95 -6.27
N GLY A 107 -47.35 -16.68 -6.38
CA GLY A 107 -48.37 -17.71 -6.56
C GLY A 107 -48.81 -18.47 -5.31
N ALA A 108 -49.91 -18.03 -4.69
CA ALA A 108 -50.80 -18.94 -3.98
C ALA A 108 -51.95 -19.36 -4.94
N PRO A 109 -52.46 -20.59 -4.81
CA PRO A 109 -53.58 -20.74 -3.87
C PRO A 109 -53.35 -21.89 -2.87
N VAL A 110 -52.84 -21.51 -1.68
CA VAL A 110 -52.79 -22.30 -0.43
C VAL A 110 -54.07 -22.05 0.39
N GLU A 111 -55.18 -21.78 -0.29
CA GLU A 111 -56.41 -21.28 0.33
C GLU A 111 -57.19 -22.37 1.09
N ARG A 112 -56.92 -23.65 0.80
CA ARG A 112 -57.77 -24.75 1.30
C ARG A 112 -57.18 -25.58 2.44
N VAL A 113 -55.90 -25.40 2.77
CA VAL A 113 -55.23 -26.19 3.83
C VAL A 113 -55.12 -25.42 5.15
N LEU A 114 -55.22 -24.08 5.12
CA LEU A 114 -55.00 -23.27 6.30
C LEU A 114 -56.21 -23.17 7.24
N GLN A 115 -57.43 -23.42 6.77
CA GLN A 115 -58.64 -23.03 7.51
C GLN A 115 -58.88 -23.84 8.80
N GLU A 116 -58.42 -25.10 8.85
CA GLU A 116 -58.66 -26.01 9.98
C GLU A 116 -57.63 -25.85 11.11
N ASN A 117 -56.43 -25.29 10.83
CA ASN A 117 -55.36 -25.16 11.82
C ASN A 117 -55.41 -23.84 12.63
N ILE A 118 -56.25 -22.89 12.19
CA ILE A 118 -56.30 -21.48 12.65
C ILE A 118 -56.67 -21.31 14.13
N ARG A 119 -57.40 -22.25 14.76
CA ARG A 119 -57.88 -22.02 16.14
C ARG A 119 -56.86 -22.34 17.24
N GLN A 120 -55.87 -23.19 16.98
CA GLN A 120 -54.83 -23.52 17.95
C GLN A 120 -53.52 -22.75 17.75
N THR A 121 -53.26 -22.22 16.54
CA THR A 121 -52.05 -21.42 16.29
C THR A 121 -52.16 -19.99 16.80
N GLN A 122 -53.37 -19.42 16.94
CA GLN A 122 -53.54 -17.99 17.29
C GLN A 122 -52.85 -17.58 18.60
N THR A 123 -52.81 -18.43 19.63
CA THR A 123 -52.19 -18.06 20.92
C THR A 123 -50.67 -18.13 20.92
N TYR A 124 -50.07 -19.02 20.11
CA TYR A 124 -48.61 -19.11 19.95
C TYR A 124 -48.09 -18.11 18.91
N PHE A 125 -48.90 -17.77 17.91
CA PHE A 125 -48.55 -16.80 16.87
C PHE A 125 -48.45 -15.39 17.43
N THR A 126 -49.31 -14.99 18.37
CA THR A 126 -49.25 -13.64 18.96
C THR A 126 -47.99 -13.39 19.80
N ILE A 127 -47.47 -14.40 20.51
CA ILE A 127 -46.23 -14.27 21.28
C ILE A 127 -45.01 -14.28 20.34
N ALA A 128 -45.04 -15.12 19.29
CA ALA A 128 -44.01 -15.17 18.26
C ALA A 128 -43.99 -13.90 17.37
N GLU A 129 -45.13 -13.29 17.06
CA GLU A 129 -45.22 -12.00 16.38
C GLU A 129 -44.71 -10.85 17.23
N GLN A 130 -44.95 -10.87 18.55
CA GLN A 130 -44.42 -9.83 19.43
C GLN A 130 -42.90 -9.91 19.57
N MET A 131 -42.33 -11.11 19.70
CA MET A 131 -40.89 -11.30 19.78
C MET A 131 -40.21 -11.14 18.40
N GLY A 132 -40.84 -11.63 17.33
CA GLY A 132 -40.38 -11.50 15.95
C GLY A 132 -40.47 -10.06 15.42
N GLY A 133 -41.46 -9.28 15.85
CA GLY A 133 -41.58 -7.86 15.52
C GLY A 133 -40.50 -7.00 16.19
N TRP A 134 -40.13 -7.31 17.44
CA TRP A 134 -39.05 -6.60 18.13
C TRP A 134 -37.67 -6.97 17.58
N ILE A 135 -37.42 -8.25 17.30
CA ILE A 135 -36.16 -8.68 16.68
C ILE A 135 -36.10 -8.21 15.21
N GLY A 136 -37.18 -8.35 14.45
CA GLY A 136 -37.25 -7.97 13.03
C GLY A 136 -37.13 -6.46 12.80
N SER A 137 -37.76 -5.63 13.63
CA SER A 137 -37.62 -4.15 13.53
C SER A 137 -36.24 -3.67 13.95
N ASN A 138 -35.60 -4.33 14.93
CA ASN A 138 -34.28 -3.93 15.42
C ASN A 138 -33.11 -4.62 14.70
N PHE A 139 -33.37 -5.64 13.88
CA PHE A 139 -32.35 -6.33 13.10
C PHE A 139 -31.64 -5.40 12.13
N GLN A 140 -32.38 -4.43 11.56
CA GLN A 140 -31.82 -3.39 10.71
C GLN A 140 -30.80 -2.52 11.46
N TYR A 141 -31.07 -2.18 12.72
CA TYR A 141 -30.12 -1.42 13.55
C TYR A 141 -28.91 -2.24 13.96
N LEU A 142 -29.05 -3.56 14.15
CA LEU A 142 -27.93 -4.45 14.43
C LEU A 142 -27.00 -4.58 13.21
N ILE A 143 -27.57 -4.78 12.01
CA ILE A 143 -26.79 -4.79 10.76
C ILE A 143 -26.12 -3.44 10.52
N PHE A 144 -26.86 -2.34 10.72
CA PHE A 144 -26.33 -0.99 10.55
C PHE A 144 -25.22 -0.69 11.57
N GLY A 145 -25.38 -1.12 12.83
CA GLY A 145 -24.36 -1.01 13.86
C GLY A 145 -23.10 -1.80 13.52
N LEU A 146 -23.24 -3.05 13.05
CA LEU A 146 -22.13 -3.86 12.58
C LEU A 146 -21.40 -3.19 11.40
N PHE A 147 -22.16 -2.66 10.44
CA PHE A 147 -21.63 -1.93 9.30
C PHE A 147 -20.83 -0.70 9.74
N LEU A 148 -21.35 0.10 10.68
CA LEU A 148 -20.65 1.27 11.21
C LEU A 148 -19.34 0.90 11.93
N VAL A 149 -19.34 -0.19 12.71
CA VAL A 149 -18.12 -0.68 13.37
C VAL A 149 -17.05 -1.08 12.34
N LEU A 150 -17.44 -1.80 11.28
CA LEU A 150 -16.53 -2.18 10.21
C LEU A 150 -16.01 -0.96 9.43
N LEU A 151 -16.88 0.02 9.18
CA LEU A 151 -16.50 1.27 8.51
C LEU A 151 -15.51 2.06 9.37
N PHE A 152 -15.72 2.11 10.68
CA PHE A 152 -14.83 2.77 11.62
C PHE A 152 -13.45 2.10 11.68
N ASP A 153 -13.39 0.77 11.81
CA ASP A 153 -12.13 0.00 11.78
C ASP A 153 -11.38 0.22 10.45
N MET A 154 -12.09 0.30 9.32
CA MET A 154 -11.49 0.58 8.02
C MET A 154 -10.88 1.99 7.95
N ILE A 155 -11.59 3.01 8.46
CA ILE A 155 -11.09 4.39 8.50
C ILE A 155 -9.88 4.47 9.42
N GLU A 156 -9.94 3.87 10.61
CA GLU A 156 -8.84 3.87 11.58
C GLU A 156 -7.57 3.24 10.97
N ARG A 157 -7.69 2.10 10.30
CA ARG A 157 -6.57 1.45 9.62
C ARG A 157 -5.98 2.33 8.51
N LYS A 158 -6.80 3.03 7.72
CA LYS A 158 -6.28 3.97 6.71
C LYS A 158 -5.57 5.15 7.35
N PHE A 159 -6.11 5.69 8.44
CA PHE A 159 -5.51 6.81 9.16
C PHE A 159 -4.16 6.42 9.78
N LEU A 160 -4.06 5.21 10.34
CA LEU A 160 -2.81 4.66 10.87
C LEU A 160 -1.76 4.47 9.77
N ARG A 161 -2.14 3.98 8.58
CA ARG A 161 -1.21 3.87 7.44
C ARG A 161 -0.66 5.23 7.00
N LEU A 162 -1.53 6.25 6.93
CA LEU A 162 -1.13 7.60 6.54
C LEU A 162 -0.21 8.27 7.57
N ARG A 163 -0.41 8.00 8.87
CA ARG A 163 0.43 8.55 9.94
C ARG A 163 1.85 7.99 9.94
N VAL A 164 2.06 6.75 9.49
CA VAL A 164 3.39 6.12 9.46
C VAL A 164 4.27 6.66 8.31
N GLN A 165 3.68 7.36 7.33
CA GLN A 165 4.39 7.91 6.17
C GLN A 165 4.87 9.36 6.34
N HIS A 166 4.60 10.01 7.47
CA HIS A 166 5.06 11.36 7.81
C HIS A 166 5.85 11.36 9.12
#